data_AF-A6GY06-F1
#
_entry.id   AF-A6GY06-F1
#
_cell.length_a   1.000
_cell.length_b   1.000
_cell.length_c   1.000
_cell.angle_alpha   90.00
_cell.angle_beta   90.00
_cell.angle_gamma   90.00
#
_symmetry.space_group_name_H-M   'P 1'
#
loop_
_entity.id
_entity.type
_entity.pdbx_description
1 polymer ?
#
loop_
_entity_poly.entity_id
_entity_poly.type
_entity_poly.pdbx_seq_one_letter_code
_entity_poly.pdbx_strand_id
1 'polypeptide(L)'
;MKKIISISFLFIFLYANTEIGQLLKLPNLIHHFIEHRQHKGERSVSFIDFVKSHYNDNVKHADTDKHDEHKNLPFKTSNTHLNTIIAFENQPNISFRKPISIVINKTVGFHKQFYTSNVLACIWLPPKLS
;
A
#
# COMPACT_ATOMS: atom_id res chain seq x y z
N MET A 1 9.37 10.77 13.85
CA MET A 1 8.27 9.84 14.23
C MET A 1 7.45 9.36 13.04
N LYS A 2 6.84 10.24 12.22
CA LYS A 2 6.03 9.84 11.05
C LYS A 2 6.74 8.89 10.06
N LYS A 3 8.03 9.12 9.79
CA LYS A 3 8.85 8.25 8.92
C LYS A 3 9.03 6.84 9.49
N ILE A 4 9.38 6.74 10.78
CA ILE A 4 9.58 5.45 11.46
C ILE A 4 8.28 4.63 11.46
N ILE A 5 7.16 5.28 11.74
CA ILE A 5 5.83 4.66 11.70
C ILE A 5 5.51 4.14 10.29
N SER A 6 5.78 4.96 9.26
CA SER A 6 5.54 4.56 7.86
C SER A 6 6.44 3.39 7.44
N ILE A 7 7.70 3.40 7.83
CA ILE A 7 8.65 2.31 7.57
C ILE A 7 8.21 1.03 8.30
N SER A 8 7.76 1.13 9.55
CA SER A 8 7.25 0.00 10.31
C SER A 8 6.04 -0.64 9.61
N PHE A 9 5.07 0.17 9.17
CA PHE A 9 3.93 -0.34 8.40
C PHE A 9 4.33 -0.97 7.06
N LEU A 10 5.34 -0.42 6.37
CA LEU A 10 5.86 -1.03 5.15
C LEU A 10 6.47 -2.42 5.42
N PHE A 11 7.24 -2.58 6.50
CA PHE A 11 7.80 -3.87 6.87
C PHE A 11 6.73 -4.89 7.27
N ILE A 12 5.72 -4.47 8.03
CA ILE A 12 4.57 -5.32 8.37
C ILE A 12 3.82 -5.75 7.11
N PHE A 13 3.59 -4.82 6.18
CA PHE A 13 2.94 -5.10 4.90
C PHE A 13 3.74 -6.09 4.06
N LEU A 14 5.05 -5.88 3.91
CA LEU A 14 5.94 -6.81 3.19
C LEU A 14 5.94 -8.19 3.85
N TYR A 15 6.04 -8.26 5.18
CA TYR A 15 6.03 -9.53 5.91
C TYR A 15 4.72 -10.31 5.72
N ALA A 16 3.57 -9.61 5.72
CA ALA A 16 2.27 -10.24 5.58
C ALA A 16 1.93 -10.65 4.13
N ASN A 17 2.50 -9.97 3.13
CA ASN A 17 2.14 -10.16 1.71
C ASN A 17 3.25 -10.82 0.88
N THR A 18 4.35 -11.25 1.51
CA THR A 18 5.44 -11.96 0.83
C THR A 18 5.86 -13.18 1.64
N GLU A 19 6.50 -14.14 0.98
CA GLU A 19 7.09 -15.33 1.61
C GLU A 19 8.41 -15.02 2.35
N ILE A 20 8.63 -13.79 2.83
CA ILE A 20 9.87 -13.43 3.53
C ILE A 20 10.08 -14.28 4.79
N GLY A 21 9.01 -14.78 5.40
CA GLY A 21 9.04 -15.74 6.51
C GLY A 21 9.75 -17.06 6.17
N GLN A 22 9.82 -17.45 4.89
CA GLN A 22 10.61 -18.62 4.46
C GLN A 22 12.10 -18.42 4.71
N LEU A 23 12.61 -17.18 4.74
CA LEU A 23 14.02 -16.91 5.07
C LEU A 23 14.36 -17.36 6.49
N LEU A 24 13.38 -17.41 7.41
CA LEU A 24 13.58 -17.93 8.77
C LEU A 24 13.91 -19.44 8.77
N LYS A 25 13.66 -20.15 7.67
CA LYS A 25 14.01 -21.57 7.49
C LYS A 25 15.38 -21.78 6.84
N LEU A 26 16.12 -20.72 6.50
CA LEU A 26 17.51 -20.84 6.00
C LEU A 26 18.43 -21.65 6.93
N PRO A 27 18.33 -21.57 8.26
CA PRO A 27 19.12 -22.44 9.15
C PRO A 27 18.88 -23.93 8.89
N ASN A 28 17.64 -24.33 8.60
CA ASN A 28 17.31 -25.73 8.31
C ASN A 28 17.98 -26.22 7.02
N LEU A 29 18.08 -25.36 6.00
CA LEU A 29 18.77 -25.68 4.75
C LEU A 29 20.26 -25.96 4.99
N ILE A 30 20.90 -25.13 5.83
CA ILE A 30 22.32 -25.29 6.18
C ILE A 30 22.53 -26.56 7.01
N HIS A 31 21.63 -26.82 7.98
CA HIS A 31 21.69 -28.02 8.80
C HIS A 31 21.61 -29.29 7.94
N HIS A 32 20.60 -29.37 7.06
CA HIS A 32 20.40 -30.49 6.15
C HIS A 32 21.60 -30.71 5.22
N PHE A 33 22.22 -29.62 4.72
CA PHE A 33 23.45 -29.72 3.91
C PHE A 33 24.61 -30.34 4.69
N ILE A 34 24.78 -30.00 5.97
CA ILE A 34 25.85 -30.56 6.81
C ILE A 34 25.62 -32.06 7.03
N GLU A 35 24.39 -32.49 7.30
CA GLU A 35 24.04 -33.91 7.48
C GLU A 35 24.27 -34.72 6.21
N HIS A 36 23.89 -34.16 5.06
CA HIS A 36 24.12 -34.73 3.73
C HIS A 36 25.62 -34.96 3.48
N ARG A 37 26.49 -34.01 3.88
CA ARG A 37 27.95 -34.20 3.78
C ARG A 37 28.51 -35.22 4.76
N GLN A 38 27.83 -35.49 5.87
CA GLN A 38 28.28 -36.46 6.88
C GLN A 38 27.95 -37.90 6.49
N HIS A 39 26.90 -38.11 5.69
CA HIS A 39 26.55 -39.41 5.13
C HIS A 39 27.66 -39.92 4.21
N LYS A 40 28.08 -41.18 4.43
CA LYS A 40 29.32 -41.76 3.87
C LYS A 40 29.38 -41.79 2.33
N GLY A 41 28.26 -41.61 1.62
CA GLY A 41 28.18 -41.61 0.16
C GLY A 41 28.30 -40.23 -0.51
N GLU A 42 28.21 -39.12 0.24
CA GLU A 42 27.92 -37.79 -0.35
C GLU A 42 28.91 -36.69 0.07
N ARG A 43 30.04 -37.07 0.67
CA ARG A 43 31.07 -36.15 1.20
C ARG A 43 31.63 -35.14 0.19
N SER A 44 31.52 -35.43 -1.12
CA SER A 44 32.00 -34.60 -2.22
C SER A 44 30.95 -33.70 -2.86
N VAL A 45 29.70 -33.72 -2.39
CA VAL A 45 28.62 -32.90 -2.97
C VAL A 45 28.82 -31.43 -2.59
N SER A 46 28.84 -30.54 -3.59
CA SER A 46 28.87 -29.10 -3.37
C SER A 46 27.53 -28.58 -2.86
N PHE A 47 27.52 -27.45 -2.16
CA PHE A 47 26.27 -26.80 -1.72
C PHE A 47 25.33 -26.52 -2.89
N ILE A 48 25.87 -26.09 -4.04
CA ILE A 48 25.07 -25.84 -5.24
C ILE A 48 24.45 -27.13 -5.79
N ASP A 49 25.16 -28.24 -5.74
CA ASP A 49 24.65 -29.53 -6.21
C ASP A 49 23.56 -30.05 -5.28
N PHE A 50 23.73 -29.88 -3.96
CA PHE A 50 22.71 -30.16 -2.96
C PHE A 50 21.43 -29.34 -3.20
N VAL A 51 21.54 -28.02 -3.43
CA VAL A 51 20.40 -27.15 -3.73
C VAL A 51 19.73 -27.57 -5.03
N LYS A 52 20.49 -27.80 -6.11
CA LYS A 52 19.93 -28.27 -7.39
C LYS A 52 19.16 -29.57 -7.21
N SER A 53 19.67 -30.49 -6.42
CA SER A 53 19.04 -31.77 -6.23
C SER A 53 17.75 -31.70 -5.39
N HIS A 54 17.69 -30.79 -4.42
CA HIS A 54 16.53 -30.62 -3.54
C HIS A 54 15.44 -29.66 -4.06
N TYR A 55 15.76 -28.83 -5.06
CA TYR A 55 14.84 -27.83 -5.65
C TYR A 55 14.57 -28.07 -7.15
N ASN A 56 15.03 -29.19 -7.71
CA ASN A 56 14.67 -29.60 -9.06
C ASN A 56 13.59 -30.66 -9.02
N ASP A 57 12.37 -30.28 -9.36
CA ASP A 57 11.18 -31.16 -9.35
C ASP A 57 11.30 -32.37 -10.29
N ASN A 58 12.23 -32.34 -11.24
CA ASN A 58 12.47 -33.43 -12.20
C ASN A 58 13.39 -34.53 -11.66
N VAL A 59 14.09 -34.29 -10.55
CA VAL A 59 15.01 -35.27 -9.95
C VAL A 59 14.33 -35.89 -8.75
N LYS A 60 13.68 -37.04 -8.95
CA LYS A 60 13.16 -37.85 -7.86
C LYS A 60 14.33 -38.39 -7.04
N HIS A 61 14.50 -37.88 -5.83
CA HIS A 61 15.48 -38.40 -4.89
C HIS A 61 15.08 -39.78 -4.38
N ALA A 62 16.07 -40.68 -4.25
CA ALA A 62 15.87 -42.02 -3.69
C ALA A 62 15.48 -42.01 -2.20
N ASP A 63 15.70 -40.90 -1.49
CA ASP A 63 15.36 -40.70 -0.07
C ASP A 63 13.97 -40.06 0.17
N THR A 64 13.08 -40.11 -0.83
CA THR A 64 11.72 -39.54 -0.70
C THR A 64 10.89 -40.20 0.41
N ASP A 65 11.29 -41.39 0.88
CA ASP A 65 10.48 -42.22 1.76
C ASP A 65 10.79 -42.12 3.26
N LYS A 66 11.81 -41.37 3.72
CA LYS A 66 12.27 -41.51 5.12
C LYS A 66 12.37 -40.30 6.04
N HIS A 67 12.31 -39.05 5.57
CA HIS A 67 12.48 -37.94 6.52
C HIS A 67 11.49 -36.79 6.26
N ASP A 68 10.63 -36.53 7.26
CA ASP A 68 9.77 -35.34 7.33
C ASP A 68 10.58 -34.03 7.29
N GLU A 69 11.88 -34.09 7.49
CA GLU A 69 12.82 -32.96 7.44
C GLU A 69 13.04 -32.42 6.02
N HIS A 70 12.95 -33.26 4.97
CA HIS A 70 13.05 -32.78 3.58
C HIS A 70 11.91 -31.83 3.20
N LYS A 71 10.79 -31.84 3.93
CA LYS A 71 9.64 -30.96 3.67
C LYS A 71 9.79 -29.56 4.29
N ASN A 72 10.75 -29.37 5.20
CA ASN A 72 10.93 -28.13 5.96
C ASN A 72 12.01 -27.18 5.40
N LEU A 73 12.36 -27.36 4.13
CA LEU A 73 13.27 -26.46 3.42
C LEU A 73 12.56 -25.16 3.02
N PRO A 74 13.28 -24.02 3.01
CA PRO A 74 12.71 -22.73 2.61
C PRO A 74 12.21 -22.79 1.16
N PHE A 75 11.07 -22.19 0.85
CA PHE A 75 10.53 -22.08 -0.52
C PHE A 75 10.20 -23.39 -1.24
N LYS A 76 10.17 -24.55 -0.57
CA LYS A 76 9.80 -25.84 -1.19
C LYS A 76 8.31 -25.96 -1.50
N THR A 77 7.48 -25.27 -0.73
CA THR A 77 6.03 -25.17 -0.94
C THR A 77 5.70 -23.70 -1.18
N SER A 78 5.38 -23.32 -2.41
CA SER A 78 4.82 -22.01 -2.69
C SER A 78 3.33 -22.03 -2.37
N ASN A 79 2.89 -21.26 -1.38
CA ASN A 79 1.48 -21.07 -1.17
C ASN A 79 0.96 -20.21 -2.33
N THR A 80 0.16 -20.78 -3.23
CA THR A 80 -0.36 -20.13 -4.47
C THR A 80 -1.28 -18.93 -4.20
N HIS A 81 -1.36 -18.44 -2.97
CA HIS A 81 -2.29 -17.38 -2.55
C HIS A 81 -1.74 -15.96 -2.71
N LEU A 82 -0.46 -15.79 -3.02
CA LEU A 82 0.14 -14.46 -3.20
C LEU A 82 0.18 -14.04 -4.68
N ASN A 83 -1.00 -13.80 -5.26
CA ASN A 83 -1.13 -13.08 -6.53
C ASN A 83 -0.94 -11.57 -6.30
N THR A 84 0.24 -11.16 -5.85
CA THR A 84 0.56 -9.73 -5.68
C THR A 84 0.90 -9.15 -7.04
N ILE A 85 -0.12 -8.67 -7.76
CA ILE A 85 0.07 -7.88 -8.99
C ILE A 85 0.49 -6.47 -8.56
N ILE A 86 1.76 -6.15 -8.73
CA ILE A 86 2.26 -4.80 -8.52
C ILE A 86 1.90 -3.97 -9.77
N ALA A 87 0.74 -3.33 -9.74
CA ALA A 87 0.34 -2.39 -10.80
C ALA A 87 0.99 -1.03 -10.53
N PHE A 88 1.93 -0.62 -11.39
CA PHE A 88 2.47 0.74 -11.38
C PHE A 88 1.49 1.64 -12.13
N GLU A 89 0.63 2.34 -11.39
CA GLU A 89 -0.26 3.33 -11.99
C GLU A 89 0.53 4.63 -12.24
N ASN A 90 0.54 5.10 -13.49
CA ASN A 90 1.10 6.40 -13.83
C ASN A 90 0.31 7.47 -13.08
N GLN A 91 0.98 8.22 -12.19
CA GLN A 91 0.31 9.29 -11.45
C GLN A 91 -0.28 10.32 -12.43
N PRO A 92 -1.61 10.52 -12.45
CA PRO A 92 -2.19 11.54 -13.31
C PRO A 92 -1.71 12.91 -12.84
N ASN A 93 -1.22 13.72 -13.77
CA ASN A 93 -0.87 15.11 -13.50
C ASN A 93 -2.16 15.92 -13.30
N ILE A 94 -2.61 16.02 -12.05
CA ILE A 94 -3.82 16.78 -11.70
C ILE A 94 -3.43 18.27 -11.65
N SER A 95 -3.84 19.01 -12.67
CA SER A 95 -3.71 20.46 -12.73
C SER A 95 -5.03 21.12 -12.32
N PHE A 96 -5.01 21.91 -11.25
CA PHE A 96 -6.13 22.75 -10.88
C PHE A 96 -6.09 24.05 -11.70
N ARG A 97 -7.16 24.34 -12.45
CA ARG A 97 -7.30 25.66 -13.08
C ARG A 97 -7.30 26.73 -12.01
N LYS A 98 -6.41 27.72 -12.15
CA LYS A 98 -6.44 28.91 -11.29
C LYS A 98 -7.83 29.54 -11.35
N PRO A 99 -8.42 29.93 -10.20
CA PRO A 99 -9.71 30.60 -10.19
C PRO A 99 -9.61 31.90 -10.98
N ILE A 100 -10.60 32.16 -11.83
CA ILE A 100 -10.70 33.42 -12.57
C ILE A 100 -11.14 34.47 -11.56
N SER A 101 -10.25 35.44 -11.29
CA SER A 101 -10.60 36.61 -10.49
C SER A 101 -11.53 37.52 -11.29
N ILE A 102 -12.84 37.43 -11.04
CA ILE A 102 -13.82 38.33 -11.61
C ILE A 102 -13.76 39.63 -10.82
N VAL A 103 -13.17 40.68 -11.41
CA VAL A 103 -13.21 42.03 -10.84
C VAL A 103 -14.60 42.60 -11.13
N ILE A 104 -15.49 42.52 -10.14
CA ILE A 104 -16.81 43.14 -10.22
C ILE A 104 -16.63 44.62 -9.85
N ASN A 105 -16.60 45.49 -10.87
CA ASN A 105 -16.76 46.94 -10.65
C ASN A 105 -18.22 47.22 -10.27
N LYS A 106 -18.57 46.97 -9.00
CA LYS A 106 -19.83 47.46 -8.42
C LYS A 106 -19.70 48.96 -8.18
N THR A 107 -19.94 49.75 -9.22
CA THR A 107 -20.37 51.14 -9.00
C THR A 107 -21.80 51.06 -8.48
N VAL A 108 -21.96 51.00 -7.15
CA VAL A 108 -23.27 51.17 -6.54
C VAL A 108 -23.67 52.62 -6.84
N GLY A 109 -24.60 52.80 -7.78
CA GLY A 109 -25.19 54.11 -8.06
C GLY A 109 -25.91 54.58 -6.80
N PHE A 110 -25.27 55.43 -6.01
CA PHE A 110 -25.91 56.07 -4.87
C PHE A 110 -26.87 57.10 -5.41
N HIS A 111 -28.18 56.79 -5.40
CA HIS A 111 -29.20 57.76 -5.78
C HIS A 111 -29.27 58.83 -4.69
N LYS A 112 -28.68 60.00 -4.95
CA LYS A 112 -28.55 61.12 -4.02
C LYS A 112 -29.84 61.94 -3.86
N GLN A 113 -31.00 61.32 -4.03
CA GLN A 113 -32.28 62.03 -3.89
C GLN A 113 -32.85 61.77 -2.51
N PHE A 114 -32.54 62.66 -1.58
CA PHE A 114 -33.33 62.79 -0.36
C PHE A 114 -34.66 63.40 -0.75
N TYR A 115 -35.71 62.58 -0.82
CA TYR A 115 -37.08 63.07 -0.93
C TYR A 115 -37.60 63.36 0.48
N THR A 116 -38.04 64.60 0.72
CA THR A 116 -38.78 64.94 1.93
C THR A 116 -40.23 64.49 1.72
N SER A 117 -40.54 63.27 2.17
CA SER A 117 -41.92 62.78 2.14
C SER A 117 -42.68 63.30 3.37
N ASN A 118 -43.69 64.13 3.15
CA ASN A 118 -44.60 64.55 4.22
C ASN A 118 -45.66 63.47 4.55
N VAL A 119 -45.57 62.28 3.94
CA VAL A 119 -46.47 61.14 4.22
C VAL A 119 -46.41 60.76 5.70
N LEU A 120 -45.21 60.79 6.30
CA LEU A 120 -45.04 60.53 7.74
C LEU A 120 -45.68 61.60 8.63
N ALA A 121 -45.92 62.81 8.15
CA ALA A 121 -46.65 63.83 8.92
C ALA A 121 -48.16 63.54 8.95
N CYS A 122 -48.68 62.76 8.00
CA CYS A 122 -50.10 62.46 7.89
C CYS A 122 -50.52 61.17 8.61
N ILE A 123 -49.59 60.31 9.02
CA ILE A 123 -49.93 59.02 9.68
C ILE A 123 -50.52 59.18 11.08
N TRP A 124 -50.35 60.36 11.71
CA TRP A 124 -50.86 60.66 13.05
C TRP A 124 -52.07 61.61 13.05
N LEU A 125 -52.62 61.93 11.89
CA LEU A 125 -53.82 62.76 11.82
C LEU A 125 -55.06 61.90 12.12
N PRO A 126 -56.01 62.41 12.93
CA PRO A 126 -57.26 61.71 13.19
C PRO A 126 -58.09 61.55 11.90
N PRO A 127 -59.00 60.56 11.84
CA PRO A 127 -59.86 60.36 10.68
C PRO A 127 -60.67 61.62 10.38
N LYS A 128 -60.64 62.07 9.13
CA LYS A 128 -61.47 63.19 8.68
C LYS A 128 -62.91 62.69 8.53
N LEU A 129 -63.83 63.28 9.28
CA LEU A 129 -65.26 63.03 9.11
C LEU A 129 -65.71 63.79 7.85
N SER A 130 -66.38 63.09 6.94
CA SER A 130 -67.02 63.63 5.73
C SER A 130 -68.26 64.44 6.08
#